data_AF-A0A250IS45-F1
#
_entry.id   AF-A0A250IS45-F1
#
_cell.length_a   1.000
_cell.length_b   1.000
_cell.length_c   1.000
_cell.angle_alpha   90.00
_cell.angle_beta   90.00
_cell.angle_gamma   90.00
#
_symmetry.space_group_name_H-M   'P 1'
#
loop_
_entity.id
_entity.type
_entity.pdbx_description
1 polymer ?
#
loop_
_entity_poly.entity_id
_entity_poly.type
_entity_poly.pdbx_seq_one_letter_code
_entity_poly.pdbx_strand_id
1 'polypeptide(L)'
;MTENAAPVSPAPDASRFSTADFVTALRALPSRPATLLLMRLAQGRSLPDSASFYGISPDAFSIHLLRAALALTQAATLPVRTPENDTEEDLWARVLAESLEREAVTIPPSMMATVALCKRMRALGPELTAALRAAERAEEDSPKRRREDWLRRLAVLALLGLTAYLYLHRTEEPPERPPAPRSRQR
;
A
#
# COMPACT_ATOMS: atom_id res chain seq x y z
N MET A 1 41.08 15.33 -31.02
CA MET A 1 40.51 15.19 -29.66
C MET A 1 39.04 14.91 -29.83
N THR A 2 38.66 13.63 -29.80
CA THR A 2 37.28 13.18 -29.97
C THR A 2 36.65 13.05 -28.59
N GLU A 3 35.78 14.02 -28.26
CA GLU A 3 35.02 14.03 -27.03
C GLU A 3 33.91 12.97 -27.13
N ASN A 4 34.13 11.83 -26.48
CA ASN A 4 33.14 10.79 -26.26
C ASN A 4 32.12 11.32 -25.24
N ALA A 5 31.15 12.12 -25.69
CA ALA A 5 29.97 12.42 -24.90
C ALA A 5 29.14 11.14 -24.79
N ALA A 6 29.10 10.55 -23.59
CA ALA A 6 28.20 9.44 -23.29
C ALA A 6 26.75 9.84 -23.67
N PRO A 7 25.94 8.92 -24.22
CA PRO A 7 24.55 9.23 -24.53
C PRO A 7 23.83 9.61 -23.24
N VAL A 8 23.48 10.89 -23.12
CA VAL A 8 22.62 11.38 -22.04
C VAL A 8 21.26 10.72 -22.24
N SER A 9 20.93 9.76 -21.38
CA SER A 9 19.59 9.17 -21.37
C SER A 9 18.56 10.30 -21.28
N PRO A 10 17.53 10.32 -22.16
CA PRO A 10 16.52 11.36 -22.12
C PRO A 10 15.88 11.39 -20.73
N ALA A 11 15.61 12.60 -20.24
CA ALA A 11 14.93 12.78 -18.96
C ALA A 11 13.64 11.95 -18.95
N PRO A 12 13.35 11.23 -17.85
CA PRO A 12 12.16 10.39 -17.77
C PRO A 12 10.90 11.25 -17.94
N ASP A 13 10.11 10.91 -18.95
CA ASP A 13 8.88 11.61 -19.31
C ASP A 13 7.68 10.90 -18.68
N ALA A 14 6.93 11.63 -17.85
CA ALA A 14 5.73 11.12 -17.18
C ALA A 14 4.66 10.61 -18.17
N SER A 15 4.66 11.06 -19.43
CA SER A 15 3.74 10.58 -20.46
C SER A 15 3.94 9.10 -20.82
N ARG A 16 5.15 8.58 -20.63
CA ARG A 16 5.55 7.21 -21.00
C ARG A 16 5.42 6.21 -19.84
N PHE A 17 5.04 6.69 -18.66
CA PHE A 17 4.89 5.84 -17.48
C PHE A 17 3.83 4.76 -17.74
N SER A 18 4.23 3.51 -17.59
CA SER A 18 3.36 2.35 -17.82
C SER A 18 2.63 1.94 -16.54
N THR A 19 1.62 1.09 -16.68
CA THR A 19 0.88 0.52 -15.54
C THR A 19 1.79 -0.25 -14.59
N ALA A 20 2.79 -0.97 -15.11
CA ALA A 20 3.76 -1.71 -14.30
C ALA A 20 4.68 -0.79 -13.49
N ASP A 21 5.08 0.34 -14.07
CA ASP A 21 5.89 1.35 -13.38
C ASP A 21 5.08 1.98 -12.24
N PHE A 22 3.79 2.27 -12.46
CA PHE A 22 2.90 2.77 -11.41
C PHE A 22 2.71 1.75 -10.28
N VAL A 23 2.51 0.46 -10.58
CA VAL A 23 2.40 -0.58 -9.56
C VAL A 23 3.66 -0.64 -8.71
N THR A 24 4.83 -0.57 -9.34
CA THR A 24 6.13 -0.60 -8.66
C THR A 24 6.31 0.63 -7.76
N ALA A 25 6.05 1.83 -8.28
CA ALA A 25 6.15 3.08 -7.52
C ALA A 25 5.14 3.14 -6.36
N LEU A 26 3.91 2.66 -6.57
CA LEU A 26 2.88 2.59 -5.52
C LEU A 26 3.23 1.61 -4.41
N ARG A 27 3.91 0.50 -4.73
CA ARG A 27 4.39 -0.47 -3.73
C ARG A 27 5.54 0.05 -2.88
N ALA A 28 6.33 1.00 -3.40
CA ALA A 28 7.40 1.65 -2.65
C ALA A 28 6.88 2.71 -1.66
N LEU A 29 5.63 3.14 -1.81
CA LEU A 29 4.99 4.12 -0.93
C LEU A 29 4.42 3.47 0.34
N PRO A 30 4.34 4.22 1.46
CA PRO A 30 3.54 3.80 2.60
C PRO A 30 2.07 3.60 2.20
N SER A 31 1.38 2.68 2.88
CA SER A 31 0.03 2.26 2.49
C SER A 31 -0.98 3.42 2.45
N ARG A 32 -0.93 4.35 3.42
CA ARG A 32 -1.87 5.47 3.49
C ARG A 32 -1.80 6.43 2.28
N PRO A 33 -0.63 7.01 1.91
CA PRO A 33 -0.52 7.83 0.72
C PRO A 33 -0.81 7.07 -0.59
N ALA A 34 -0.45 5.79 -0.69
CA ALA A 34 -0.81 4.98 -1.85
C ALA A 34 -2.34 4.84 -2.01
N THR A 35 -3.06 4.55 -0.92
CA THR A 35 -4.53 4.44 -0.92
C THR A 35 -5.20 5.78 -1.27
N LEU A 36 -4.68 6.90 -0.76
CA LEU A 36 -5.15 8.25 -1.11
C LEU A 36 -5.07 8.50 -2.62
N LEU A 37 -3.91 8.21 -3.21
CA LEU A 37 -3.68 8.36 -4.66
C LEU A 37 -4.59 7.44 -5.47
N LEU A 38 -4.73 6.17 -5.08
CA LEU A 38 -5.58 5.21 -5.77
C LEU A 38 -7.06 5.62 -5.73
N MET A 39 -7.55 6.07 -4.58
CA MET A 39 -8.93 6.48 -4.45
C MET A 39 -9.25 7.74 -5.29
N ARG A 40 -8.36 8.72 -5.26
CA ARG A 40 -8.58 9.98 -5.99
C ARG A 40 -8.29 9.86 -7.49
N LEU A 41 -7.16 9.27 -7.86
CA LEU A 41 -6.66 9.26 -9.23
C LEU A 41 -7.10 8.03 -10.00
N ALA A 42 -7.01 6.82 -9.41
CA ALA A 42 -7.34 5.60 -10.14
C ALA A 42 -8.84 5.27 -10.16
N GLN A 43 -9.53 5.50 -9.03
CA GLN A 43 -10.98 5.28 -8.92
C GLN A 43 -11.80 6.51 -9.36
N GLY A 44 -11.15 7.65 -9.59
CA GLY A 44 -11.79 8.86 -10.11
C GLY A 44 -12.81 9.51 -9.16
N ARG A 45 -12.72 9.27 -7.85
CA ARG A 45 -13.62 9.91 -6.88
C ARG A 45 -13.45 11.42 -6.88
N SER A 46 -14.54 12.14 -6.64
CA SER A 46 -14.49 13.60 -6.50
C SER A 46 -13.66 13.99 -5.26
N LEU A 47 -13.10 15.19 -5.26
CA LEU A 47 -12.40 15.74 -4.10
C LEU A 47 -13.25 15.79 -2.82
N PRO A 48 -14.50 16.30 -2.83
CA PRO A 48 -15.33 16.30 -1.62
C PRO A 48 -15.67 14.90 -1.12
N ASP A 49 -15.94 13.94 -2.00
CA ASP A 49 -16.22 12.56 -1.59
C ASP A 49 -14.99 11.89 -0.97
N SER A 50 -13.81 12.19 -1.52
CA SER A 50 -12.54 11.67 -1.03
C SER A 50 -12.21 12.24 0.34
N ALA A 51 -12.41 13.54 0.55
CA ALA A 51 -12.21 14.20 1.83
C ALA A 51 -13.19 13.68 2.91
N SER A 52 -14.46 13.53 2.54
CA SER A 52 -15.52 12.97 3.38
C SER A 52 -15.20 11.56 3.87
N PHE A 53 -14.68 10.69 2.97
CA PHE A 53 -14.28 9.33 3.33
C PHE A 53 -13.22 9.30 4.46
N TYR A 54 -12.34 10.29 4.53
CA TYR A 54 -11.32 10.39 5.57
C TYR A 54 -11.75 11.26 6.77
N GLY A 55 -12.95 11.84 6.75
CA GLY A 55 -13.43 12.72 7.81
C GLY A 55 -12.63 14.01 7.97
N ILE A 56 -12.08 14.54 6.87
CA ILE A 56 -11.27 15.77 6.86
C ILE A 56 -11.83 16.81 5.88
N SER A 57 -11.37 18.05 5.99
CA SER A 57 -11.76 19.10 5.05
C SER A 57 -11.19 18.86 3.63
N PRO A 58 -11.85 19.36 2.58
CA PRO A 58 -11.34 19.37 1.20
C PRO A 58 -9.92 19.95 1.07
N ASP A 59 -9.63 21.03 1.79
CA ASP A 59 -8.32 21.70 1.75
C ASP A 59 -7.24 20.83 2.40
N ALA A 60 -7.51 20.26 3.58
CA ALA A 60 -6.61 19.33 4.25
C ALA A 60 -6.35 18.08 3.40
N PHE A 61 -7.39 17.57 2.73
CA PHE A 61 -7.25 16.47 1.78
C PHE A 61 -6.33 16.85 0.61
N SER A 62 -6.45 18.06 0.07
CA SER A 62 -5.62 18.55 -1.03
C SER A 62 -4.14 18.60 -0.66
N ILE A 63 -3.82 19.02 0.56
CA ILE A 63 -2.43 18.99 1.08
C ILE A 63 -1.91 17.56 1.17
N HIS A 64 -2.70 16.64 1.74
CA HIS A 64 -2.32 15.23 1.80
C HIS A 64 -2.14 14.60 0.42
N LEU A 65 -2.99 14.97 -0.54
CA LEU A 65 -2.90 14.53 -1.92
C LEU A 65 -1.61 15.06 -2.57
N LEU A 66 -1.27 16.33 -2.37
CA LEU A 66 -0.02 16.91 -2.86
C LEU A 66 1.20 16.17 -2.31
N ARG A 67 1.28 15.99 -0.99
CA ARG A 67 2.40 15.28 -0.34
C ARG A 67 2.53 13.85 -0.88
N ALA A 68 1.41 13.14 -1.07
CA ALA A 68 1.40 11.81 -1.66
C ALA A 68 1.87 11.82 -3.12
N ALA A 69 1.44 12.82 -3.91
CA ALA A 69 1.83 12.97 -5.31
C ALA A 69 3.33 13.29 -5.47
N LEU A 70 3.89 14.14 -4.61
CA LEU A 70 5.33 14.40 -4.57
C LEU A 70 6.11 13.14 -4.21
N ALA A 71 5.65 12.38 -3.20
CA ALA A 71 6.27 11.11 -2.82
C ALA A 71 6.20 10.07 -3.95
N LEU A 72 5.09 10.01 -4.69
CA LEU A 72 4.97 9.16 -5.88
C LEU A 72 5.96 9.58 -6.97
N THR A 73 6.09 10.89 -7.21
CA THR A 73 7.03 11.45 -8.20
C THR A 73 8.47 11.08 -7.82
N GLN A 74 8.81 11.16 -6.54
CA GLN A 74 10.10 10.74 -6.02
C GLN A 74 10.32 9.23 -6.19
N ALA A 75 9.33 8.39 -5.85
CA ALA A 75 9.40 6.94 -6.02
C ALA A 75 9.50 6.52 -7.50
N ALA A 76 8.95 7.33 -8.40
CA ALA A 76 9.07 7.20 -9.85
C ALA A 76 10.42 7.70 -10.40
N THR A 77 11.35 8.14 -9.55
CA THR A 77 12.65 8.73 -9.92
C THR A 77 12.55 9.94 -10.84
N LEU A 78 11.42 10.64 -10.79
CA LEU A 78 11.20 11.87 -11.55
C LEU A 78 11.72 13.09 -10.77
N PRO A 79 12.09 14.18 -11.46
CA PRO A 79 12.48 15.43 -10.82
C PRO A 79 11.35 15.94 -9.92
N VAL A 80 11.65 16.17 -8.64
CA VAL A 80 10.70 16.66 -7.65
C VAL A 80 11.40 17.66 -6.74
N ARG A 81 10.70 18.76 -6.43
CA ARG A 81 11.13 19.75 -5.43
C ARG A 81 10.07 19.80 -4.34
N THR A 82 10.48 19.86 -3.08
CA THR A 82 9.57 20.09 -1.97
C THR A 82 9.18 21.58 -1.88
N PRO A 83 7.97 21.92 -1.40
CA PRO A 83 7.63 23.29 -1.06
C PRO A 83 8.57 23.83 0.03
N GLU A 84 8.89 25.12 -0.03
CA GLU A 84 9.81 25.79 0.91
C GLU A 84 9.10 26.19 2.22
N ASN A 85 7.79 26.42 2.17
CA ASN A 85 6.98 26.83 3.30
C ASN A 85 5.51 26.41 3.13
N ASP A 86 4.74 26.52 4.22
CA ASP A 86 3.34 26.10 4.26
C ASP A 86 2.45 26.90 3.28
N THR A 87 2.75 28.18 3.06
CA THR A 87 1.98 29.01 2.11
C THR A 87 2.14 28.51 0.67
N GLU A 88 3.37 28.14 0.30
CA GLU A 88 3.65 27.55 -0.99
C GLU A 88 3.00 26.16 -1.12
N GLU A 89 3.05 25.35 -0.06
CA GLU A 89 2.38 24.05 -0.03
C GLU A 89 0.87 24.18 -0.27
N ASP A 90 0.20 25.13 0.40
CA ASP A 90 -1.22 25.40 0.23
C ASP A 90 -1.56 25.86 -1.20
N LEU A 91 -0.69 26.66 -1.81
CA LEU A 91 -0.87 27.09 -3.20
C LEU A 91 -0.71 25.90 -4.16
N TRP A 92 0.33 25.10 -3.96
CA TRP A 92 0.59 23.91 -4.75
C TRP A 92 -0.53 22.87 -4.64
N ALA A 93 -1.08 22.69 -3.44
CA ALA A 93 -2.18 21.77 -3.20
C ALA A 93 -3.43 22.18 -3.99
N ARG A 94 -3.75 23.49 -4.00
CA ARG A 94 -4.83 24.06 -4.80
C ARG A 94 -4.58 23.93 -6.30
N VAL A 95 -3.38 24.24 -6.76
CA VAL A 95 -3.00 24.09 -8.18
C VAL A 95 -3.10 22.64 -8.63
N LEU A 96 -2.63 21.69 -7.83
CA LEU A 96 -2.75 20.26 -8.14
C LEU A 96 -4.22 19.85 -8.25
N ALA A 97 -5.02 20.17 -7.23
CA ALA A 97 -6.45 19.85 -7.20
C ALA A 97 -7.18 20.43 -8.41
N GLU A 98 -6.93 21.70 -8.74
CA GLU A 98 -7.55 22.38 -9.88
C GLU A 98 -7.07 21.79 -11.21
N SER A 99 -5.77 21.53 -11.36
CA SER A 99 -5.19 20.97 -12.60
C SER A 99 -5.71 19.56 -12.92
N LEU A 100 -6.19 18.83 -11.91
CA LEU A 100 -6.82 17.54 -12.11
C LEU A 100 -8.25 17.70 -12.63
N GLU A 101 -8.98 18.74 -12.23
CA GLU A 101 -10.37 18.96 -12.66
C GLU A 101 -10.48 19.80 -13.95
N ARG A 102 -9.52 20.69 -14.20
CA ARG A 102 -9.50 21.61 -15.34
C ARG A 102 -8.21 21.44 -16.13
N GLU A 103 -8.35 21.49 -17.46
CA GLU A 103 -7.21 21.28 -18.35
C GLU A 103 -6.29 22.52 -18.43
N ALA A 104 -6.86 23.72 -18.31
CA ALA A 104 -6.15 25.00 -18.49
C ALA A 104 -5.86 25.69 -17.15
N VAL A 105 -4.91 25.14 -16.38
CA VAL A 105 -4.35 25.78 -15.17
C VAL A 105 -2.88 26.06 -15.38
N THR A 106 -2.41 27.25 -14.99
CA THR A 106 -0.98 27.57 -15.01
C THR A 106 -0.25 26.77 -13.93
N ILE A 107 0.57 25.81 -14.35
CA ILE A 107 1.30 24.91 -13.45
C ILE A 107 2.73 25.46 -13.25
N PRO A 108 3.20 25.62 -12.00
CA PRO A 108 4.60 25.96 -11.73
C PRO A 108 5.56 24.93 -12.36
N PRO A 109 6.70 25.34 -12.94
CA PRO A 109 7.65 24.42 -13.56
C PRO A 109 8.08 23.26 -12.65
N SER A 110 8.25 23.55 -11.36
CA SER A 110 8.59 22.59 -10.30
C SER A 110 7.54 21.48 -10.08
N MET A 111 6.30 21.70 -10.52
CA MET A 111 5.19 20.75 -10.36
C MET A 111 4.82 20.01 -11.65
N MET A 112 5.40 20.38 -12.80
CA MET A 112 4.99 19.85 -14.10
C MET A 112 5.10 18.31 -14.16
N ALA A 113 6.20 17.74 -13.67
CA ALA A 113 6.39 16.29 -13.64
C ALA A 113 5.34 15.59 -12.76
N THR A 114 5.08 16.13 -11.57
CA THR A 114 4.08 15.60 -10.63
C THR A 114 2.67 15.66 -11.20
N VAL A 115 2.26 16.80 -11.76
CA VAL A 115 0.92 16.95 -12.37
C VAL A 115 0.77 16.03 -13.58
N ALA A 116 1.78 15.95 -14.45
CA ALA A 116 1.76 15.05 -15.59
C ALA A 116 1.64 13.57 -15.16
N LEU A 117 2.38 13.17 -14.12
CA LEU A 117 2.31 11.82 -13.56
C LEU A 117 0.92 11.52 -12.98
N CYS A 118 0.33 12.45 -12.22
CA CYS A 118 -1.02 12.28 -11.67
C CYS A 118 -2.09 12.19 -12.77
N LYS A 119 -2.00 13.02 -13.82
CA LYS A 119 -2.90 12.95 -14.99
C LYS A 119 -2.75 11.62 -15.72
N ARG A 120 -1.52 11.14 -15.90
CA ARG A 120 -1.23 9.83 -16.51
C ARG A 120 -1.82 8.69 -15.68
N MET A 121 -1.64 8.72 -14.35
CA MET A 121 -2.23 7.72 -13.45
C MET A 121 -3.76 7.72 -13.53
N ARG A 122 -4.39 8.89 -13.63
CA ARG A 122 -5.84 9.02 -13.80
C ARG A 122 -6.31 8.44 -15.13
N ALA A 123 -5.58 8.71 -16.22
CA ALA A 123 -5.89 8.14 -17.53
C ALA A 123 -5.81 6.60 -17.54
N LEU A 124 -4.84 6.02 -16.84
CA LEU A 124 -4.67 4.56 -16.69
C LEU A 124 -5.53 3.95 -15.56
N GLY A 125 -6.36 4.74 -14.87
CA GLY A 125 -7.00 4.37 -13.61
C GLY A 125 -7.64 2.96 -13.59
N PRO A 126 -8.56 2.63 -14.52
CA PRO A 126 -9.20 1.32 -14.57
C PRO A 126 -8.19 0.18 -14.74
N GLU A 127 -7.23 0.33 -15.64
CA GLU A 127 -6.18 -0.67 -15.89
C GLU A 127 -5.28 -0.87 -14.67
N LEU A 128 -4.90 0.22 -14.01
CA LEU A 128 -4.09 0.19 -12.80
C LEU A 128 -4.81 -0.52 -11.65
N THR A 129 -6.10 -0.24 -11.43
CA THR A 129 -6.88 -0.96 -10.42
C THR A 129 -7.06 -2.44 -10.75
N ALA A 130 -7.12 -2.80 -12.04
CA ALA A 130 -7.19 -4.19 -12.47
C ALA A 130 -5.85 -4.90 -12.25
N ALA A 131 -4.73 -4.25 -12.60
CA ALA A 131 -3.38 -4.77 -12.41
C ALA A 131 -3.06 -5.00 -10.93
N LEU A 132 -3.42 -4.06 -10.04
CA LEU A 132 -3.23 -4.22 -8.60
C LEU A 132 -4.06 -5.39 -8.05
N ARG A 133 -5.33 -5.52 -8.43
CA ARG A 133 -6.18 -6.66 -8.04
C ARG A 133 -5.66 -7.99 -8.58
N ALA A 134 -5.11 -8.01 -9.79
CA ALA A 134 -4.49 -9.20 -10.36
C ALA A 134 -3.22 -9.60 -9.59
N ALA A 135 -2.40 -8.61 -9.21
CA ALA A 135 -1.21 -8.84 -8.41
C ALA A 135 -1.53 -9.34 -6.98
N GLU A 136 -2.57 -8.81 -6.34
CA GLU A 136 -3.08 -9.31 -5.05
C GLU A 136 -3.51 -10.78 -5.16
N ARG A 137 -4.29 -11.14 -6.19
CA ARG A 137 -4.70 -12.54 -6.43
C ARG A 137 -3.51 -13.45 -6.70
N ALA A 138 -2.51 -13.00 -7.45
CA ALA A 138 -1.31 -13.78 -7.72
C ALA A 138 -0.48 -14.03 -6.44
N GLU A 139 -0.49 -13.09 -5.49
CA GLU A 139 0.13 -13.26 -4.17
C GLU A 139 -0.67 -14.22 -3.28
N GLU A 140 -2.00 -14.23 -3.38
CA GLU A 140 -2.87 -15.21 -2.73
C GLU A 140 -2.66 -16.63 -3.29
N ASP A 141 -2.52 -16.75 -4.61
CA ASP A 141 -2.28 -18.02 -5.29
C ASP A 141 -0.82 -18.50 -5.24
N SER A 142 0.06 -17.75 -4.55
CA SER A 142 1.48 -18.06 -4.48
C SER A 142 1.75 -19.45 -3.86
N PRO A 143 2.60 -20.28 -4.50
CA PRO A 143 2.91 -21.62 -4.02
C PRO A 143 3.55 -21.63 -2.62
N LYS A 144 4.15 -20.52 -2.20
CA LYS A 144 4.71 -20.36 -0.84
C LYS A 144 3.62 -20.41 0.24
N ARG A 145 2.49 -19.75 0.00
CA ARG A 145 1.35 -19.72 0.92
C ARG A 145 0.61 -21.05 0.95
N ARG A 146 0.49 -21.72 -0.21
CA ARG A 146 0.02 -23.12 -0.29
C ARG A 146 0.87 -24.09 0.53
N ARG A 147 2.20 -23.93 0.54
CA ARG A 147 3.10 -24.73 1.38
C ARG A 147 2.88 -24.45 2.86
N GLU A 148 2.77 -23.18 3.25
CA GLU A 148 2.50 -22.77 4.63
C GLU A 148 1.15 -23.31 5.14
N ASP A 149 0.09 -23.22 4.34
CA ASP A 149 -1.23 -23.77 4.69
C ASP A 149 -1.20 -25.30 4.80
N TRP A 150 -0.48 -25.98 3.91
CA TRP A 150 -0.34 -27.43 3.97
C TRP A 150 0.45 -27.88 5.20
N LEU A 151 1.55 -27.19 5.53
CA LEU A 151 2.32 -27.39 6.76
C LEU A 151 1.47 -27.12 8.00
N ARG A 152 0.66 -26.06 8.00
CA ARG A 152 -0.25 -25.74 9.10
C ARG A 152 -1.30 -26.83 9.28
N ARG A 153 -1.88 -27.34 8.19
CA ARG A 153 -2.84 -28.46 8.23
C ARG A 153 -2.19 -29.74 8.77
N LEU A 154 -0.98 -30.06 8.35
CA LEU A 154 -0.22 -31.19 8.90
C LEU A 154 0.07 -31.03 10.38
N ALA A 155 0.48 -29.84 10.82
CA ALA A 155 0.73 -29.56 12.23
C ALA A 155 -0.54 -29.75 13.07
N VAL A 156 -1.69 -29.26 12.60
CA VAL A 156 -2.99 -29.46 13.27
C VAL A 156 -3.37 -30.94 13.34
N LEU A 157 -3.20 -31.69 12.24
CA LEU A 157 -3.46 -33.13 12.22
C LEU A 157 -2.53 -33.91 13.14
N ALA A 158 -1.25 -33.55 13.19
CA ALA A 158 -0.29 -34.16 14.10
C ALA A 158 -0.66 -33.89 15.56
N LEU A 159 -1.09 -32.66 15.89
CA LEU A 159 -1.52 -32.31 17.24
C LEU A 159 -2.78 -33.07 17.66
N LEU A 160 -3.76 -33.20 16.75
CA LEU A 160 -4.97 -34.01 16.95
C LEU A 160 -4.67 -35.50 17.08
N GLY A 161 -3.76 -36.02 16.27
CA GLY A 161 -3.30 -37.40 16.36
C GLY A 161 -2.59 -37.67 17.68
N LEU A 162 -1.74 -36.75 18.14
CA LEU A 162 -1.04 -36.86 19.41
C LEU A 162 -2.01 -36.78 20.59
N THR A 163 -2.98 -35.88 20.59
CA THR A 163 -3.99 -35.80 21.66
C THR A 163 -4.89 -37.02 21.68
N ALA A 164 -5.33 -37.52 20.52
CA ALA A 164 -6.09 -38.78 20.43
C ALA A 164 -5.25 -39.97 20.93
N TYR A 165 -3.98 -40.04 20.53
CA TYR A 165 -3.05 -41.06 21.00
C TYR A 165 -2.86 -41.02 22.52
N LEU A 166 -2.59 -39.84 23.09
CA LEU A 166 -2.45 -39.66 24.54
C LEU A 166 -3.74 -39.96 25.29
N TYR A 167 -4.91 -39.66 24.70
CA TYR A 167 -6.20 -40.00 25.30
C TYR A 167 -6.41 -41.52 25.36
N LEU A 168 -6.10 -42.23 24.27
CA LEU A 168 -6.24 -43.69 24.18
C LEU A 168 -5.18 -44.45 24.99
N HIS A 169 -3.96 -43.90 25.10
CA HIS A 169 -2.87 -44.49 25.87
C HIS A 169 -2.71 -43.91 27.27
N ARG A 170 -3.69 -43.12 27.76
CA ARG A 170 -3.69 -42.65 29.14
C ARG A 170 -3.80 -43.88 30.06
N THR A 171 -2.68 -44.27 30.64
CA THR A 171 -2.60 -45.32 31.64
C THR A 171 -3.38 -44.81 32.86
N GLU A 172 -4.34 -45.59 33.34
CA GLU A 172 -5.22 -45.25 34.46
C GLU A 172 -4.42 -44.60 35.59
N GLU A 173 -4.78 -43.38 35.96
CA GLU A 173 -4.23 -42.74 37.17
C GLU A 173 -4.54 -43.65 38.36
N PRO A 174 -3.55 -44.02 39.19
CA PRO A 174 -3.79 -44.89 40.32
C PRO A 174 -4.81 -44.22 41.26
N PRO A 175 -5.80 -44.97 41.76
CA PRO A 175 -6.90 -44.40 42.51
C PRO A 175 -6.38 -43.56 43.68
N GLU A 176 -6.90 -42.34 43.77
CA GLU A 176 -6.60 -41.36 44.79
C GLU A 176 -6.74 -42.03 46.17
N ARG A 177 -5.61 -42.18 46.89
CA ARG A 177 -5.62 -42.85 48.19
C ARG A 177 -6.55 -42.08 49.13
N PRO A 178 -7.50 -42.75 49.81
CA PRO A 178 -8.39 -42.06 50.73
C PRO A 178 -7.56 -41.42 51.85
N PRO A 179 -7.93 -40.21 52.31
CA PRO A 179 -7.19 -39.51 53.35
C PRO A 179 -7.16 -40.36 54.63
N ALA A 180 -5.95 -40.57 55.15
CA ALA A 180 -5.74 -41.35 56.37
C ALA A 180 -6.50 -40.72 57.55
N PRO A 181 -7.20 -41.52 58.38
CA PRO A 181 -7.97 -40.98 59.50
C PRO A 181 -7.03 -40.31 60.50
N ARG A 182 -7.31 -39.04 60.81
CA ARG A 182 -6.65 -38.29 61.88
C ARG A 182 -6.93 -39.00 63.21
N SER A 183 -5.91 -39.64 63.78
CA SER A 183 -5.94 -40.14 65.14
C SER A 183 -6.16 -38.97 66.09
N ARG A 184 -7.32 -38.91 66.75
CA ARG A 184 -7.58 -38.03 67.90
C ARG A 184 -6.57 -38.39 69.00
N GLN A 185 -5.60 -37.51 69.26
CA GLN A 185 -4.90 -37.50 70.53
C GLN A 185 -5.74 -36.70 71.55
N ARG A 186 -5.92 -37.33 72.71
CA ARG A 186 -6.50 -36.80 73.94
C ARG A 186 -5.57 -35.78 74.58
#